data_AF-A0A8I3A1J0-F1
#
_entry.id   AF-A0A8I3A1J0-F1
#
_cell.length_a   1.000
_cell.length_b   1.000
_cell.length_c   1.000
_cell.angle_alpha   90.00
_cell.angle_beta   90.00
_cell.angle_gamma   90.00
#
_symmetry.space_group_name_H-M   'P 1'
#
loop_
_entity.id
_entity.type
_entity.pdbx_description
1 polymer ?
#
loop_
_entity_poly.entity_id
_entity_poly.type
_entity_poly.pdbx_seq_one_letter_code
_entity_poly.pdbx_strand_id
1 'polypeptide(L)'
;MSSTTPSRGPSFGFPYDDSNGHEGFWGPKTVTLNFCEEDYVVSYYCAEICNHKHDRIFVISFLGYIIVGAGSTAFHSTLKYPMQLVDELSMIYTTCVMCFATFTYRRSNRFSACLGLALMALAAFITAYYHISKDPLFHQNSYGILTAIVLLRSVYVMETELRPKLHAQDPAKAKRILATMWLMGHGWWHLMTGLGGYYYIVWGIWLRRCLGGRENEYKLLWQGHLLSVPQVVRVKEKV
;
A
#
# COMPACT_ATOMS: atom_id res chain seq x y z
N MET A 1 45.78 15.15 -44.62
CA MET A 1 45.41 14.88 -43.21
C MET A 1 43.90 14.90 -43.12
N SER A 2 43.27 13.74 -42.99
CA SER A 2 41.83 13.60 -42.75
C SER A 2 41.68 12.41 -41.79
N SER A 3 41.22 12.70 -40.57
CA SER A 3 41.12 11.75 -39.46
C SER A 3 39.86 10.91 -39.59
N THR A 4 40.05 9.60 -39.75
CA THR A 4 39.01 8.57 -39.65
C THR A 4 38.58 8.38 -38.20
N THR A 5 37.33 8.71 -37.88
CA THR A 5 36.66 8.28 -36.64
C THR A 5 36.20 6.82 -36.76
N PRO A 6 36.31 6.00 -35.70
CA PRO A 6 35.98 4.58 -35.77
C PRO A 6 34.46 4.35 -35.70
N SER A 7 33.96 3.42 -36.52
CA SER A 7 32.57 2.95 -36.50
C SER A 7 32.24 2.24 -35.18
N ARG A 8 31.26 2.74 -34.43
CA ARG A 8 30.65 2.03 -33.30
C ARG A 8 29.90 0.80 -33.83
N GLY A 9 30.17 -0.38 -33.25
CA GLY A 9 29.41 -1.61 -33.50
C GLY A 9 27.94 -1.48 -33.07
N PRO A 10 27.09 -2.46 -33.41
CA PRO A 10 25.66 -2.37 -33.17
C PRO A 10 25.38 -2.40 -31.66
N SER A 11 24.98 -1.27 -31.11
CA SER A 11 24.30 -1.23 -29.82
C SER A 11 22.92 -1.85 -30.00
N PHE A 12 22.66 -2.99 -29.36
CA PHE A 12 21.29 -3.48 -29.12
C PHE A 12 20.60 -2.53 -28.14
N GLY A 13 20.17 -1.39 -28.67
CA GLY A 13 19.23 -0.47 -28.06
C GLY A 13 18.39 0.02 -29.22
N PHE A 14 17.08 -0.24 -29.17
CA PHE A 14 16.16 0.31 -30.15
C PHE A 14 16.35 1.84 -30.19
N PRO A 15 16.52 2.45 -31.37
CA PRO A 15 16.53 3.90 -31.48
C PRO A 15 15.14 4.39 -31.05
N TYR A 16 15.11 5.22 -30.01
CA TYR A 16 13.89 5.84 -29.53
C TYR A 16 13.50 6.94 -30.50
N ASP A 17 12.36 6.72 -31.17
CA ASP A 17 11.71 7.71 -32.02
C ASP A 17 10.31 7.96 -31.47
N ASP A 18 10.18 9.02 -30.68
CA ASP A 18 8.95 9.57 -30.14
C ASP A 18 8.21 10.48 -31.15
N SER A 19 8.74 10.62 -32.38
CA SER A 19 8.20 11.55 -33.38
C SER A 19 7.16 10.96 -34.33
N ASN A 20 6.98 9.63 -34.33
CA ASN A 20 6.04 8.95 -35.22
C ASN A 20 4.87 8.33 -34.44
N GLY A 21 4.08 9.17 -33.79
CA GLY A 21 2.81 8.79 -33.16
C GLY A 21 1.94 7.99 -34.13
N HIS A 22 2.04 6.66 -34.04
CA HIS A 22 1.24 5.77 -34.87
C HIS A 22 -0.22 5.90 -34.44
N GLU A 23 -1.01 6.48 -35.34
CA GLU A 23 -2.44 6.66 -35.14
C GLU A 23 -3.10 5.28 -35.15
N GLY A 24 -3.54 4.81 -33.98
CA GLY A 24 -4.23 3.51 -33.87
C GLY A 24 -5.62 3.53 -34.49
N PHE A 25 -6.30 2.38 -34.47
CA PHE A 25 -7.57 2.19 -35.17
C PHE A 25 -8.64 3.25 -34.84
N TRP A 26 -8.65 3.76 -33.60
CA TRP A 26 -9.66 4.71 -33.11
C TRP A 26 -9.36 6.20 -33.42
N GLY A 27 -8.31 6.47 -34.21
CA GLY A 27 -7.96 7.83 -34.63
C GLY A 27 -7.13 8.61 -33.60
N PRO A 28 -7.10 9.95 -33.72
CA PRO A 28 -6.15 10.78 -32.99
C PRO A 28 -6.55 10.93 -31.52
N LYS A 29 -5.53 11.03 -30.66
CA LYS A 29 -5.70 11.19 -29.22
C LYS A 29 -6.33 12.54 -28.87
N THR A 30 -7.44 12.51 -28.15
CA THR A 30 -8.16 13.72 -27.67
C THR A 30 -8.14 13.89 -26.15
N VAL A 31 -7.56 12.94 -25.40
CA VAL A 31 -7.46 12.99 -23.94
C VAL A 31 -6.30 13.88 -23.48
N THR A 32 -6.50 14.58 -22.35
CA THR A 32 -5.51 15.52 -21.77
C THR A 32 -4.40 14.84 -20.96
N LEU A 33 -4.53 13.54 -20.70
CA LEU A 33 -3.58 12.72 -19.95
C LEU A 33 -3.29 11.45 -20.75
N ASN A 34 -2.01 11.08 -20.77
CA ASN A 34 -1.53 9.82 -21.34
C ASN A 34 -0.77 9.06 -20.26
N PHE A 35 -0.95 7.74 -20.17
CA PHE A 35 -0.14 6.95 -19.23
C PHE A 35 1.27 6.73 -19.80
N CYS A 36 2.08 6.00 -19.05
CA CYS A 36 3.48 5.73 -19.40
C CYS A 36 3.67 4.66 -20.48
N GLU A 37 2.60 3.98 -20.91
CA GLU A 37 2.67 2.92 -21.94
C GLU A 37 2.63 3.53 -23.35
N GLU A 38 3.32 2.91 -24.29
CA GLU A 38 3.24 3.29 -25.70
C GLU A 38 1.88 2.87 -26.28
N ASP A 39 1.21 3.82 -26.93
CA ASP A 39 -0.06 3.56 -27.58
C ASP A 39 0.10 2.52 -28.69
N TYR A 40 -0.82 1.53 -28.72
CA TYR A 40 -0.94 0.54 -29.79
C TYR A 40 0.29 -0.34 -30.05
N VAL A 41 1.26 -0.38 -29.13
CA VAL A 41 2.52 -1.13 -29.29
C VAL A 41 2.31 -2.65 -29.40
N VAL A 42 1.28 -3.17 -28.73
CA VAL A 42 0.96 -4.61 -28.72
C VAL A 42 -0.12 -4.97 -29.73
N SER A 43 -1.09 -4.08 -29.97
CA SER A 43 -2.04 -4.24 -31.05
C SER A 43 -2.56 -2.89 -31.53
N TYR A 44 -2.78 -2.82 -32.84
CA TYR A 44 -3.32 -1.65 -33.52
C TYR A 44 -4.74 -1.26 -33.08
N TYR A 45 -5.49 -2.18 -32.46
CA TYR A 45 -6.90 -1.98 -32.14
C TYR A 45 -7.18 -1.45 -30.74
N CYS A 46 -6.27 -1.64 -29.78
CA CYS A 46 -6.43 -1.05 -28.46
C CYS A 46 -5.11 -0.44 -28.01
N ALA A 47 -5.16 0.79 -27.52
CA ALA A 47 -4.03 1.41 -26.86
C ALA A 47 -3.79 0.73 -25.51
N GLU A 48 -2.53 0.67 -25.07
CA GLU A 48 -2.15 0.25 -23.71
C GLU A 48 -2.60 -1.19 -23.31
N ILE A 49 -2.44 -2.19 -24.21
CA ILE A 49 -2.93 -3.57 -24.00
C ILE A 49 -2.05 -4.37 -23.02
N CYS A 50 -0.75 -4.13 -22.97
CA CYS A 50 0.17 -4.92 -22.16
C CYS A 50 0.68 -4.09 -21.00
N ASN A 51 -0.11 -4.17 -19.94
CA ASN A 51 0.26 -3.96 -18.54
C ASN A 51 1.77 -3.97 -18.34
N HIS A 52 2.33 -2.83 -17.92
CA HIS A 52 3.71 -2.66 -17.49
C HIS A 52 4.26 -3.96 -16.86
N LYS A 53 5.49 -4.35 -17.21
CA LYS A 53 6.21 -5.42 -16.50
C LYS A 53 6.48 -4.99 -15.06
N HIS A 54 5.45 -5.02 -14.22
CA HIS A 54 5.57 -4.90 -12.79
C HIS A 54 6.21 -6.18 -12.28
N ASP A 55 7.16 -6.03 -11.35
CA ASP A 55 7.76 -7.19 -10.71
C ASP A 55 6.64 -8.03 -10.08
N ARG A 56 6.62 -9.32 -10.38
CA ARG A 56 5.59 -10.29 -9.91
C ARG A 56 5.36 -10.22 -8.40
N ILE A 57 6.38 -9.79 -7.64
CA ILE A 57 6.28 -9.59 -6.20
C ILE A 57 5.21 -8.57 -5.80
N PHE A 58 4.97 -7.52 -6.59
CA PHE A 58 3.93 -6.54 -6.29
C PHE A 58 2.53 -7.08 -6.55
N VAL A 59 2.35 -7.90 -7.60
CA VAL A 59 1.09 -8.62 -7.83
C VAL A 59 0.79 -9.56 -6.66
N ILE A 60 1.80 -10.29 -6.18
CA ILE A 60 1.67 -11.15 -5.00
C ILE A 60 1.31 -10.32 -3.75
N SER A 61 1.93 -9.16 -3.54
CA SER A 61 1.59 -8.25 -2.44
C SER A 61 0.14 -7.76 -2.52
N PHE A 62 -0.35 -7.39 -3.71
CA PHE A 62 -1.76 -6.99 -3.88
C PHE A 62 -2.73 -8.12 -3.57
N LEU A 63 -2.44 -9.34 -4.04
CA LEU A 63 -3.22 -10.53 -3.69
C LEU A 63 -3.21 -10.79 -2.18
N GLY A 64 -2.06 -10.60 -1.52
CA GLY A 64 -1.94 -10.67 -0.06
C GLY A 64 -2.88 -9.68 0.64
N TYR A 65 -2.90 -8.42 0.21
CA TYR A 65 -3.82 -7.42 0.75
C TYR A 65 -5.30 -7.71 0.50
N ILE A 66 -5.65 -8.34 -0.63
CA ILE A 66 -7.02 -8.82 -0.86
C ILE A 66 -7.40 -9.90 0.17
N ILE A 67 -6.48 -10.82 0.47
CA ILE A 67 -6.69 -11.87 1.49
C ILE A 67 -6.85 -11.24 2.88
N VAL A 68 -6.06 -10.22 3.23
CA VAL A 68 -6.22 -9.47 4.48
C VAL A 68 -7.62 -8.87 4.56
N GLY A 69 -8.08 -8.17 3.52
CA GLY A 69 -9.41 -7.56 3.50
C GLY A 69 -10.55 -8.58 3.61
N ALA A 70 -10.43 -9.71 2.91
CA ALA A 70 -11.39 -10.79 2.98
C ALA A 70 -11.41 -11.47 4.35
N GLY A 71 -10.22 -11.74 4.93
CA GLY A 71 -10.04 -12.30 6.26
C GLY A 71 -10.67 -11.42 7.34
N SER A 72 -10.36 -10.12 7.32
CA SER A 72 -10.94 -9.13 8.22
C SER A 72 -12.46 -9.07 8.11
N THR A 73 -13.00 -9.04 6.88
CA THR A 73 -14.44 -9.04 6.65
C THR A 73 -15.10 -10.31 7.23
N ALA A 74 -14.50 -11.48 6.99
CA ALA A 74 -15.01 -12.75 7.50
C ALA A 74 -14.92 -12.84 9.03
N PHE A 75 -13.83 -12.35 9.63
CA PHE A 75 -13.68 -12.29 11.07
C PHE A 75 -14.71 -11.37 11.71
N HIS A 76 -14.84 -10.14 11.25
CA HIS A 76 -15.81 -9.19 11.80
C HIS A 76 -17.27 -9.60 11.58
N SER A 77 -17.55 -10.40 10.53
CA SER A 77 -18.89 -10.92 10.26
C SER A 77 -19.25 -12.15 11.11
N THR A 78 -18.25 -12.94 11.55
CA THR A 78 -18.49 -14.24 12.19
C THR A 78 -18.04 -14.34 13.63
N LEU A 79 -17.07 -13.50 14.04
CA LEU A 79 -16.37 -13.54 15.33
C LEU A 79 -15.80 -14.92 15.69
N LYS A 80 -15.44 -15.70 14.67
CA LYS A 80 -14.90 -17.05 14.85
C LYS A 80 -13.37 -17.03 14.88
N TYR A 81 -12.79 -17.73 15.85
CA TYR A 81 -11.33 -17.83 16.02
C TYR A 81 -10.57 -18.27 14.74
N PRO A 82 -11.04 -19.25 13.93
CA PRO A 82 -10.38 -19.54 12.65
C PRO A 82 -10.33 -18.35 11.70
N MET A 83 -11.37 -17.51 11.65
CA MET A 83 -11.37 -16.33 10.80
C MET A 83 -10.52 -15.20 11.39
N GLN A 84 -10.42 -15.12 12.72
CA GLN A 84 -9.43 -14.26 13.39
C GLN A 84 -8.01 -14.61 12.96
N LEU A 85 -7.67 -15.90 12.90
CA LEU A 85 -6.36 -16.35 12.42
C LEU A 85 -6.14 -15.97 10.95
N VAL A 86 -7.15 -16.07 10.08
CA VAL A 86 -7.04 -15.67 8.68
C VAL A 86 -6.81 -14.17 8.56
N ASP A 87 -7.54 -13.35 9.31
CA ASP A 87 -7.35 -11.89 9.37
C ASP A 87 -5.93 -11.54 9.85
N GLU A 88 -5.56 -11.97 11.05
CA GLU A 88 -4.33 -11.55 11.71
C GLU A 88 -3.06 -12.15 11.07
N LEU A 89 -3.06 -13.44 10.71
CA LEU A 89 -1.87 -14.06 10.13
C LEU A 89 -1.63 -13.63 8.67
N SER A 90 -2.69 -13.34 7.90
CA SER A 90 -2.52 -12.83 6.53
C SER A 90 -1.83 -11.47 6.50
N MET A 91 -2.02 -10.64 7.54
CA MET A 91 -1.26 -9.39 7.72
C MET A 91 0.24 -9.67 7.86
N ILE A 92 0.64 -10.64 8.69
CA ILE A 92 2.05 -11.03 8.87
C ILE A 92 2.66 -11.53 7.56
N TYR A 93 1.97 -12.44 6.87
CA TYR A 93 2.48 -13.00 5.61
C TYR A 93 2.65 -11.93 4.53
N THR A 94 1.67 -11.04 4.39
CA THR A 94 1.72 -9.94 3.42
C THR A 94 2.89 -9.00 3.73
N THR A 95 3.12 -8.66 5.00
CA THR A 95 4.25 -7.81 5.38
C THR A 95 5.59 -8.52 5.18
N CYS A 96 5.69 -9.84 5.38
CA CYS A 96 6.88 -10.60 5.02
C CYS A 96 7.18 -10.54 3.52
N VAL A 97 6.17 -10.64 2.65
CA VAL A 97 6.32 -10.48 1.20
C VAL A 97 6.82 -9.08 0.85
N MET A 98 6.28 -8.03 1.48
CA MET A 98 6.76 -6.66 1.28
C MET A 98 8.19 -6.46 1.79
N CYS A 99 8.54 -7.07 2.92
CA CYS A 99 9.90 -7.06 3.44
C CYS A 99 10.86 -7.71 2.44
N PHE A 100 10.50 -8.87 1.89
CA PHE A 100 11.28 -9.49 0.83
C PHE A 100 11.44 -8.52 -0.37
N ALA A 101 10.34 -8.00 -0.92
CA ALA A 101 10.37 -7.08 -2.06
C ALA A 101 11.32 -5.89 -1.87
N THR A 102 11.26 -5.26 -0.69
CA THR A 102 12.05 -4.07 -0.37
C THR A 102 13.53 -4.37 -0.16
N PHE A 103 13.87 -5.51 0.46
CA PHE A 103 15.26 -5.83 0.82
C PHE A 103 16.01 -6.63 -0.26
N THR A 104 15.33 -7.33 -1.16
CA THR A 104 15.98 -8.08 -2.26
C THR A 104 16.29 -7.23 -3.47
N TYR A 105 15.77 -6.01 -3.56
CA TYR A 105 16.03 -5.12 -4.70
C TYR A 105 17.53 -4.92 -4.93
N ARG A 106 18.00 -5.27 -6.13
CA ARG A 106 19.41 -5.24 -6.56
C ARG A 106 20.39 -6.04 -5.67
N ARG A 107 19.91 -7.06 -4.96
CA ARG A 107 20.75 -7.99 -4.18
C ARG A 107 20.97 -9.31 -4.93
N SER A 108 21.96 -10.08 -4.48
CA SER A 108 22.30 -11.37 -5.09
C SER A 108 21.21 -12.43 -4.87
N ASN A 109 21.13 -13.42 -5.75
CA ASN A 109 20.17 -14.53 -5.62
C ASN A 109 20.37 -15.31 -4.31
N ARG A 110 21.62 -15.44 -3.84
CA ARG A 110 21.94 -16.10 -2.57
C ARG A 110 21.38 -15.33 -1.37
N PHE A 111 21.57 -14.01 -1.37
CA PHE A 111 21.02 -13.16 -0.33
C PHE A 111 19.49 -13.23 -0.32
N SER A 112 18.88 -13.13 -1.51
CA SER A 112 17.43 -13.19 -1.66
C SER A 112 16.86 -14.53 -1.18
N ALA A 113 17.48 -15.65 -1.55
CA ALA A 113 17.08 -16.98 -1.07
C ALA A 113 17.21 -17.09 0.46
N CYS A 114 18.33 -16.63 1.04
CA CYS A 114 18.54 -16.65 2.49
C CYS A 114 17.49 -15.80 3.23
N LEU A 115 17.24 -14.58 2.76
CA LEU A 115 16.23 -13.69 3.32
C LEU A 115 14.82 -14.27 3.19
N GLY A 116 14.49 -14.85 2.03
CA GLY A 116 13.20 -15.51 1.81
C GLY A 116 12.98 -16.67 2.79
N LEU A 117 13.97 -17.55 2.95
CA LEU A 117 13.93 -18.63 3.94
C LEU A 117 13.80 -18.11 5.37
N ALA A 118 14.54 -17.05 5.73
CA ALA A 118 14.47 -16.45 7.05
C ALA A 118 13.08 -15.84 7.33
N LEU A 119 12.48 -15.13 6.37
CA LEU A 119 11.14 -14.55 6.50
C LEU A 119 10.05 -15.62 6.54
N MET A 120 10.21 -16.71 5.79
CA MET A 120 9.31 -17.87 5.87
C MET A 120 9.39 -18.54 7.24
N ALA A 121 10.61 -18.75 7.76
CA ALA A 121 10.81 -19.31 9.10
C ALA A 121 10.24 -18.40 10.19
N LEU A 122 10.43 -17.09 10.07
CA LEU A 122 9.85 -16.09 10.97
C LEU A 122 8.31 -16.15 10.94
N ALA A 123 7.71 -16.16 9.75
CA ALA A 123 6.27 -16.24 9.60
C ALA A 123 5.69 -17.54 10.18
N ALA A 124 6.35 -18.68 9.95
CA ALA A 124 5.96 -19.97 10.52
C ALA A 124 6.08 -19.96 12.06
N PHE A 125 7.15 -19.37 12.59
CA PHE A 125 7.34 -19.21 14.04
C PHE A 125 6.23 -18.35 14.67
N ILE A 126 5.99 -17.16 14.13
CA ILE A 126 4.93 -16.25 14.61
C ILE A 126 3.58 -16.98 14.57
N THR A 127 3.29 -17.69 13.49
CA THR A 127 2.04 -18.44 13.34
C THR A 127 1.88 -19.54 14.37
N ALA A 128 2.89 -20.39 14.54
CA ALA A 128 2.85 -21.48 15.50
C ALA A 128 2.74 -20.96 16.93
N TYR A 129 3.56 -19.97 17.29
CA TYR A 129 3.51 -19.35 18.61
C TYR A 129 2.15 -18.69 18.85
N TYR A 130 1.63 -17.94 17.89
CA TYR A 130 0.35 -17.24 18.04
C TYR A 130 -0.84 -18.21 18.14
N HIS A 131 -0.83 -19.29 17.36
CA HIS A 131 -1.85 -20.33 17.44
C HIS A 131 -1.91 -21.01 18.83
N ILE A 132 -0.74 -21.23 19.44
CA ILE A 132 -0.64 -21.85 20.77
C ILE A 132 -1.00 -20.86 21.87
N SER A 133 -0.33 -19.70 21.89
CA SER A 133 -0.46 -18.67 22.93
C SER A 133 -1.80 -17.94 22.92
N LYS A 134 -2.37 -17.70 21.73
CA LYS A 134 -3.59 -16.90 21.49
C LYS A 134 -3.54 -15.48 22.08
N ASP A 135 -2.34 -14.95 22.30
CA ASP A 135 -2.14 -13.61 22.86
C ASP A 135 -2.16 -12.54 21.74
N PRO A 136 -3.22 -11.73 21.62
CA PRO A 136 -3.34 -10.74 20.55
C PRO A 136 -2.25 -9.66 20.61
N LEU A 137 -1.66 -9.40 21.78
CA LEU A 137 -0.58 -8.42 21.93
C LEU A 137 0.70 -8.89 21.24
N PHE A 138 0.99 -10.20 21.29
CA PHE A 138 2.12 -10.78 20.57
C PHE A 138 2.01 -10.54 19.05
N HIS A 139 0.83 -10.77 18.48
CA HIS A 139 0.58 -10.47 17.06
C HIS A 139 0.77 -8.98 16.76
N GLN A 140 0.13 -8.10 17.53
CA GLN A 140 0.20 -6.65 17.32
C GLN A 140 1.62 -6.12 17.36
N ASN A 141 2.42 -6.56 18.34
CA ASN A 141 3.81 -6.19 18.46
C ASN A 141 4.65 -6.71 17.28
N SER A 142 4.46 -7.98 16.90
CA SER A 142 5.17 -8.59 15.78
C SER A 142 4.86 -7.89 14.46
N TYR A 143 3.57 -7.65 14.18
CA TYR A 143 3.11 -6.94 12.99
C TYR A 143 3.61 -5.49 12.97
N GLY A 144 3.52 -4.78 14.10
CA GLY A 144 3.97 -3.40 14.23
C GLY A 144 5.46 -3.24 13.97
N ILE A 145 6.29 -4.11 14.55
CA ILE A 145 7.74 -4.11 14.34
C ILE A 145 8.07 -4.40 12.88
N LEU A 146 7.48 -5.44 12.29
CA LEU A 146 7.74 -5.83 10.90
C LEU A 146 7.34 -4.71 9.92
N THR A 147 6.19 -4.08 10.16
CA THR A 147 5.70 -2.95 9.36
C THR A 147 6.60 -1.72 9.49
N ALA A 148 7.06 -1.40 10.71
CA ALA A 148 8.00 -0.31 10.93
C ALA A 148 9.32 -0.53 10.18
N ILE A 149 9.85 -1.75 10.18
CA ILE A 149 11.07 -2.11 9.43
C ILE A 149 10.88 -1.85 7.92
N VAL A 150 9.78 -2.33 7.34
CA VAL A 150 9.48 -2.15 5.91
C VAL A 150 9.34 -0.67 5.57
N LEU A 151 8.61 0.09 6.39
CA LEU A 151 8.36 1.52 6.16
C LEU A 151 9.64 2.34 6.28
N LEU A 152 10.41 2.16 7.37
CA LEU A 152 11.67 2.87 7.58
C LEU A 152 12.69 2.54 6.49
N ARG A 153 12.78 1.29 6.04
CA ARG A 153 13.63 0.91 4.91
C ARG A 153 13.18 1.59 3.62
N SER A 154 11.89 1.68 3.36
CA SER A 154 11.34 2.33 2.15
C SER A 154 11.66 3.83 2.14
N VAL A 155 11.49 4.50 3.28
CA VAL A 155 11.89 5.91 3.45
C VAL A 155 13.40 6.07 3.27
N TYR A 156 14.20 5.20 3.87
CA TYR A 156 15.65 5.24 3.71
C TYR A 156 16.08 5.12 2.24
N VAL A 157 15.51 4.17 1.46
CA VAL A 157 15.81 4.02 0.03
C VAL A 157 15.41 5.28 -0.74
N MET A 158 14.24 5.83 -0.45
CA MET A 158 13.76 7.06 -1.08
C MET A 158 14.73 8.23 -0.82
N GLU A 159 15.15 8.42 0.43
CA GLU A 159 16.00 9.55 0.83
C GLU A 159 17.46 9.41 0.40
N THR A 160 18.02 8.20 0.49
CA THR A 160 19.46 7.98 0.27
C THR A 160 19.80 7.55 -1.15
N GLU A 161 18.91 6.82 -1.83
CA GLU A 161 19.18 6.32 -3.18
C GLU A 161 18.40 7.07 -4.26
N LEU A 162 17.10 7.31 -4.05
CA LEU A 162 16.23 7.89 -5.09
C LEU A 162 16.40 9.41 -5.19
N ARG A 163 16.31 10.13 -4.07
CA ARG A 163 16.34 11.60 -4.04
C ARG A 163 17.60 12.16 -4.70
N PRO A 164 18.83 11.74 -4.36
CA PRO A 164 20.03 12.29 -5.00
C PRO A 164 20.09 12.03 -6.50
N LYS A 165 19.69 10.83 -6.95
CA LYS A 165 19.67 10.46 -8.37
C LYS A 165 18.69 11.30 -9.18
N LEU A 166 17.48 11.51 -8.65
CA LEU A 166 16.49 12.36 -9.31
C LEU A 166 16.95 13.82 -9.36
N HIS A 167 17.46 14.35 -8.24
CA HIS A 167 17.94 15.73 -8.18
C HIS A 167 19.13 16.00 -9.11
N ALA A 168 20.01 15.02 -9.31
CA ALA A 168 21.12 15.13 -10.25
C ALA A 168 20.68 15.15 -11.73
N GLN A 169 19.55 14.53 -12.06
CA GLN A 169 19.02 14.48 -13.42
C GLN A 169 18.13 15.69 -13.74
N ASP A 170 17.12 15.93 -12.90
CA ASP A 170 16.16 17.02 -13.05
C ASP A 170 15.59 17.42 -11.68
N PRO A 171 16.06 18.53 -11.10
CA PRO A 171 15.58 19.02 -9.81
C PRO A 171 14.07 19.30 -9.75
N ALA A 172 13.47 19.75 -10.86
CA ALA A 172 12.05 20.08 -10.90
C ALA A 172 11.19 18.82 -10.93
N LYS A 173 11.58 17.82 -11.74
CA LYS A 173 10.94 16.50 -11.76
C LYS A 173 11.12 15.76 -10.44
N ALA A 174 12.32 15.84 -9.83
CA ALA A 174 12.58 15.28 -8.51
C ALA A 174 11.61 15.81 -7.45
N LYS A 175 11.44 17.14 -7.40
CA LYS A 175 10.52 17.79 -6.47
C LYS A 175 9.07 17.32 -6.68
N ARG A 176 8.62 17.19 -7.94
CA ARG A 176 7.28 16.69 -8.25
C ARG A 176 7.07 15.25 -7.78
N ILE A 177 7.97 14.32 -8.14
CA ILE A 177 7.87 12.90 -7.78
C ILE A 177 7.87 12.71 -6.26
N LEU A 178 8.82 13.35 -5.56
CA LEU A 178 8.93 13.24 -4.10
C LEU A 178 7.72 13.89 -3.42
N ALA A 179 7.23 15.03 -3.93
CA ALA A 179 6.01 15.65 -3.43
C ALA A 179 4.81 14.70 -3.58
N THR A 180 4.66 14.01 -4.71
CA THR A 180 3.60 13.00 -4.90
C THR A 180 3.69 11.88 -3.86
N MET A 181 4.89 11.33 -3.61
CA MET A 181 5.09 10.29 -2.58
C MET A 181 4.68 10.76 -1.19
N TRP A 182 5.05 11.99 -0.80
CA TRP A 182 4.66 12.57 0.49
C TRP A 182 3.17 12.94 0.55
N LEU A 183 2.60 13.44 -0.54
CA LEU A 183 1.17 13.77 -0.63
C LEU A 183 0.30 12.53 -0.45
N MET A 184 0.73 11.36 -0.95
CA MET A 184 0.04 10.10 -0.67
C MET A 184 -0.01 9.83 0.84
N GLY A 185 1.09 10.03 1.57
CA GLY A 185 1.11 9.92 3.04
C GLY A 185 0.28 11.01 3.75
N HIS A 186 0.34 12.24 3.27
CA HIS A 186 -0.42 13.37 3.83
C HIS A 186 -1.94 13.23 3.64
N GLY A 187 -2.38 12.60 2.54
CA GLY A 187 -3.78 12.25 2.35
C GLY A 187 -4.31 11.34 3.46
N TRP A 188 -3.54 10.31 3.84
CA TRP A 188 -3.88 9.43 4.96
C TRP A 188 -3.87 10.15 6.31
N TRP A 189 -2.96 11.10 6.51
CA TRP A 189 -2.94 11.95 7.70
C TRP A 189 -4.26 12.70 7.88
N HIS A 190 -4.81 13.32 6.82
CA HIS A 190 -6.10 14.00 6.91
C HIS A 190 -7.25 13.05 7.22
N LEU A 191 -7.26 11.85 6.63
CA LEU A 191 -8.27 10.84 6.93
C LEU A 191 -8.23 10.42 8.41
N MET A 192 -7.04 10.13 8.94
CA MET A 192 -6.87 9.69 10.33
C MET A 192 -7.12 10.80 11.35
N THR A 193 -6.64 12.03 11.10
CA THR A 193 -6.88 13.17 11.99
C THR A 193 -8.32 13.65 11.97
N GLY A 194 -8.96 13.66 10.80
CA GLY A 194 -10.39 13.94 10.69
C GLY A 194 -11.24 12.94 11.45
N LEU A 195 -10.93 11.64 11.29
CA LEU A 195 -11.60 10.57 12.00
C LEU A 195 -11.35 10.65 13.52
N GLY A 196 -10.10 10.82 13.94
CA GLY A 196 -9.72 10.95 15.35
C GLY A 196 -10.36 12.16 16.04
N GLY A 197 -10.41 13.31 15.36
CA GLY A 197 -11.10 14.51 15.84
C GLY A 197 -12.60 14.28 16.04
N TYR A 198 -13.25 13.58 15.10
CA TYR A 198 -14.66 13.18 15.25
C TYR A 198 -14.89 12.32 16.50
N TYR A 199 -14.08 11.26 16.69
CA TYR A 199 -14.18 10.39 17.86
C TYR A 199 -13.97 11.15 19.18
N TYR A 200 -13.00 12.08 19.21
CA TYR A 200 -12.76 12.90 20.39
C TYR A 200 -13.97 13.79 20.75
N ILE A 201 -14.62 14.40 19.76
CA ILE A 201 -15.82 15.21 19.97
C ILE A 201 -16.97 14.35 20.49
N VAL A 202 -17.24 13.20 19.85
CA VAL A 202 -18.30 12.26 20.27
C VAL A 202 -18.07 11.78 21.70
N TRP A 203 -16.84 11.38 22.01
CA TRP A 203 -16.43 11.01 23.37
C TRP A 203 -16.66 12.15 24.36
N GLY A 204 -16.25 13.38 24.04
CA GLY A 204 -16.44 14.55 24.89
C GLY A 204 -17.92 14.94 25.10
N ILE A 205 -18.78 14.70 24.11
CA ILE A 205 -20.24 14.86 24.26
C ILE A 205 -20.77 13.80 25.24
N TRP A 206 -20.42 12.53 25.02
CA TRP A 206 -20.84 11.43 25.88
C TRP A 206 -20.40 11.61 27.33
N LEU A 207 -19.12 11.91 27.54
CA LEU A 207 -18.52 12.17 28.85
C LEU A 207 -19.29 13.25 29.63
N ARG A 208 -19.66 14.35 28.96
CA ARG A 208 -20.44 15.43 29.59
C ARG A 208 -21.87 15.04 29.94
N ARG A 209 -22.47 14.07 29.25
CA ARG A 209 -23.79 13.53 29.62
C ARG A 209 -23.68 12.65 30.86
N CYS A 210 -22.68 11.78 30.92
CA CYS A 210 -22.42 10.93 32.09
C CYS A 210 -22.04 11.75 33.33
N LEU A 211 -21.14 12.72 33.20
CA LEU A 211 -20.76 13.60 34.32
C LEU A 211 -21.92 14.49 34.80
N GLY A 212 -22.90 14.75 33.92
CA GLY A 212 -24.11 15.50 34.25
C GLY A 212 -25.26 14.64 34.77
N GLY A 213 -25.07 13.34 35.01
CA GLY A 213 -26.12 12.42 35.48
C GLY A 213 -27.26 12.18 34.48
N ARG A 214 -27.04 12.46 33.19
CA ARG A 214 -28.03 12.34 32.10
C ARG A 214 -27.72 11.19 31.14
N GLU A 215 -26.95 10.20 31.59
CA GLU A 215 -26.61 9.01 30.81
C GLU A 215 -27.83 8.20 30.39
N ASN A 216 -28.93 8.23 31.16
CA ASN A 216 -30.15 7.49 30.84
C ASN A 216 -30.98 8.14 29.71
N GLU A 217 -30.80 9.43 29.46
CA GLU A 217 -31.50 10.17 28.39
C GLU A 217 -30.84 10.00 27.02
N TYR A 218 -29.61 9.49 26.97
CA TYR A 218 -28.80 9.41 25.75
C TYR A 218 -28.17 8.02 25.60
N LYS A 219 -27.90 7.61 24.36
CA LYS A 219 -27.16 6.38 24.08
C LYS A 219 -26.15 6.59 22.97
N LEU A 220 -25.03 5.87 23.08
CA LEU A 220 -24.03 5.79 22.02
C LEU A 220 -24.48 4.74 21.01
N LEU A 221 -24.89 5.18 19.82
CA LEU A 221 -25.32 4.31 18.74
C LEU A 221 -24.18 4.06 17.76
N TRP A 222 -23.85 2.78 17.57
CA TRP A 222 -23.12 2.30 16.41
C TRP A 222 -24.15 1.74 15.41
N GLN A 223 -24.28 2.38 14.25
CA GLN A 223 -25.34 2.04 13.28
C GLN A 223 -25.11 0.71 12.51
N GLY A 224 -24.11 -0.09 12.88
CA GLY A 224 -23.94 -1.46 12.38
C GLY A 224 -23.53 -1.60 10.90
N HIS A 225 -23.49 -0.51 10.12
CA HIS A 225 -22.97 -0.51 8.75
C HIS A 225 -21.45 -0.35 8.70
N LEU A 226 -20.83 -0.82 7.62
CA LEU A 226 -19.38 -0.94 7.41
C LEU A 226 -18.58 0.38 7.58
N LEU A 227 -19.23 1.53 7.42
CA LEU A 227 -18.64 2.87 7.58
C LEU A 227 -19.30 3.66 8.72
N SER A 228 -20.06 3.00 9.58
CA SER A 228 -20.76 3.68 10.66
C SER A 228 -19.80 4.18 11.71
N VAL A 229 -19.96 5.46 12.05
CA VAL A 229 -19.24 6.14 13.12
C VAL A 229 -20.18 6.34 14.31
N PRO A 230 -19.69 6.31 15.57
CA PRO A 230 -20.55 6.38 16.74
C PRO A 230 -21.21 7.74 16.87
N GLN A 231 -22.48 7.74 17.26
CA GLN A 231 -23.25 8.96 17.48
C GLN A 231 -23.90 8.94 18.86
N VAL A 232 -23.90 10.08 19.56
CA VAL A 232 -24.67 10.24 20.81
C VAL A 232 -26.07 10.69 20.44
N VAL A 233 -27.07 9.87 20.71
CA VAL A 233 -28.46 10.11 20.32
C VAL A 233 -29.37 10.05 21.54
N ARG A 234 -30.38 10.92 21.59
CA ARG A 234 -31.37 10.93 22.69
C ARG A 234 -32.25 9.68 22.62
N VAL A 235 -32.53 9.08 23.77
CA VAL A 235 -33.50 7.99 23.90
C VAL A 235 -34.90 8.60 23.77
N LYS A 236 -35.68 8.14 22.79
CA LYS A 236 -37.12 8.48 22.71
C LYS A 236 -37.86 7.63 23.75
N GLU A 237 -38.57 8.26 24.68
CA GLU A 237 -39.52 7.56 25.54
C GLU A 237 -40.56 6.86 24.66
N LYS A 238 -40.82 5.57 24.93
CA LYS A 238 -41.98 4.88 24.37
C LYS A 238 -43.21 5.44 25.09
N VAL A 239 -44.00 6.24 24.38
CA VAL A 239 -45.38 6.56 24.76
C VAL A 239 -46.22 5.28 24.70
#